data_AF-A0A7S7AW46-F1
#
_entry.id   AF-A0A7S7AW46-F1
#
_cell.length_a   1.000
_cell.length_b   1.000
_cell.length_c   1.000
_cell.angle_alpha   90.00
_cell.angle_beta   90.00
_cell.angle_gamma   90.00
#
_symmetry.space_group_name_H-M   'P 1'
#
loop_
_entity.id
_entity.type
_entity.pdbx_description
1 polymer ?
#
loop_
_entity_poly.entity_id
_entity_poly.type
_entity_poly.pdbx_seq_one_letter_code
_entity_poly.pdbx_strand_id
1 'polypeptide(L)'
;MKNLIFKLNFFLLFFVFLYAETSGIENAEDEIYDGKKTLTSNDEIIPLVSFEQIPDSSLIRKEIAKTWFLNSPEQVVSQNFQIQTDTKGNRFKLRWVHLKEKNLLAVVISPIDTEFSNIEKVPQGTWILYRNYTTGEPVCIKIYPRENPELYLMLRPSVKDSEKGKSFIDICLFNAYVRKNIAVGVPFESLYYLSLLELRKTTEAVLPWEIFNPPVTYSGVESASDIVAERLYKLVYLEDGGFDENGVPVHLKDGKVQTDTEIIAAIKPEQKLKDIIGGVNCSGFVKWIIDGMIKPVAGQGTFIKSLLTPTDVPDTHFTQPYENQDLYFGLEWIRNLAAAALTLNTKRTVFPIGSGVDVTVEPFALVPPIKSIEAQDEFAVFKGYEKNAGYQTNYLQALLYYLAVKEPGHFYLGAVSRDKGTPVLRRYHHVAAFFPYFDILGNFHLDVYESGEKTSIEEFIKRNKDAFTALVRVRAPQEGVFSP
;
A
#
# COMPACT_ATOMS: atom_id res chain seq x y z
N MET A 1 -39.02 19.95 16.02
CA MET A 1 -39.38 18.88 15.05
C MET A 1 -39.40 19.46 13.63
N LYS A 2 -38.20 19.59 13.07
CA LYS A 2 -37.79 19.89 11.69
C LYS A 2 -36.26 20.03 11.79
N ASN A 3 -35.53 19.48 10.83
CA ASN A 3 -34.05 19.43 10.72
C ASN A 3 -33.37 18.16 11.29
N LEU A 4 -33.66 17.01 10.68
CA LEU A 4 -32.83 15.81 10.79
C LEU A 4 -32.84 14.97 9.50
N ILE A 5 -32.66 15.59 8.32
CA ILE A 5 -32.48 14.87 7.03
C ILE A 5 -31.47 15.64 6.14
N PHE A 6 -30.30 15.98 6.67
CA PHE A 6 -29.28 16.70 5.86
C PHE A 6 -27.82 16.31 6.16
N LYS A 7 -27.57 15.06 6.58
CA LYS A 7 -26.20 14.58 6.86
C LYS A 7 -25.90 13.12 6.48
N LEU A 8 -26.64 12.51 5.56
CA LEU A 8 -26.39 11.10 5.18
C LEU A 8 -26.13 10.85 3.69
N ASN A 9 -25.86 11.87 2.87
CA ASN A 9 -25.67 11.71 1.42
C ASN A 9 -24.36 12.27 0.86
N PHE A 10 -23.32 12.45 1.68
CA PHE A 10 -22.02 12.96 1.19
C PHE A 10 -20.88 11.93 1.22
N PHE A 11 -21.15 10.69 1.65
CA PHE A 11 -20.10 9.70 1.90
C PHE A 11 -20.03 8.55 0.87
N LEU A 12 -20.94 8.52 -0.10
CA LEU A 12 -20.97 7.48 -1.15
C LEU A 12 -20.39 7.95 -2.51
N LEU A 13 -20.04 9.23 -2.67
CA LEU A 13 -19.63 9.79 -3.97
C LEU A 13 -18.12 9.68 -4.27
N PHE A 14 -17.28 9.30 -3.31
CA PHE A 14 -15.82 9.43 -3.45
C PHE A 14 -15.11 8.17 -3.98
N PHE A 15 -15.77 7.01 -4.02
CA PHE A 15 -15.18 5.74 -4.49
C PHE A 15 -15.80 5.20 -5.78
N VAL A 16 -16.90 5.80 -6.27
CA VAL A 16 -17.59 5.37 -7.51
C VAL A 16 -16.82 5.78 -8.77
N PHE A 17 -15.92 6.77 -8.71
CA PHE A 17 -15.36 7.38 -9.93
C PHE A 17 -14.13 6.68 -10.53
N LEU A 18 -13.41 5.84 -9.78
CA LEU A 18 -12.33 5.01 -10.34
C LEU A 18 -12.86 3.89 -11.26
N TYR A 19 -14.15 3.55 -11.16
CA TYR A 19 -14.87 2.68 -12.11
C TYR A 19 -15.87 3.41 -13.00
N ALA A 20 -16.06 4.74 -12.84
CA ALA A 20 -16.89 5.53 -13.74
C ALA A 20 -16.32 5.60 -15.17
N GLU A 21 -15.02 5.35 -15.38
CA GLU A 21 -14.45 5.17 -16.72
C GLU A 21 -14.86 3.84 -17.40
N THR A 22 -15.59 2.95 -16.71
CA THR A 22 -16.23 1.76 -17.31
C THR A 22 -17.75 1.74 -17.22
N SER A 23 -18.38 2.72 -16.55
CA SER A 23 -19.84 2.85 -16.44
C SER A 23 -20.39 4.10 -17.16
N GLY A 24 -19.79 4.49 -18.28
CA GLY A 24 -20.41 5.40 -19.25
C GLY A 24 -21.42 4.65 -20.10
N ILE A 25 -22.53 4.21 -19.51
CA ILE A 25 -23.69 3.70 -20.26
C ILE A 25 -24.62 4.89 -20.51
N GLU A 26 -24.54 5.45 -21.70
CA GLU A 26 -25.72 6.05 -22.33
C GLU A 26 -25.96 5.29 -23.63
N ASN A 27 -27.12 4.63 -23.69
CA ASN A 27 -27.73 3.90 -24.81
C ASN A 27 -27.20 2.47 -25.08
N ALA A 28 -27.70 1.52 -24.30
CA ALA A 28 -28.10 0.21 -24.81
C ALA A 28 -29.52 -0.04 -24.28
N GLU A 29 -30.45 -0.29 -25.19
CA GLU A 29 -31.88 -0.44 -24.95
C GLU A 29 -32.20 -1.54 -23.93
N ASP A 30 -33.26 -1.30 -23.15
CA ASP A 30 -33.88 -2.25 -22.24
C ASP A 30 -34.23 -3.57 -22.95
N GLU A 31 -33.43 -4.61 -22.77
CA GLU A 31 -33.87 -6.00 -23.00
C GLU A 31 -33.87 -6.78 -21.69
N ILE A 32 -35.07 -6.99 -21.19
CA ILE A 32 -35.43 -7.90 -20.11
C ILE A 32 -35.03 -9.31 -20.53
N TYR A 33 -33.97 -9.85 -19.94
CA TYR A 33 -33.69 -11.29 -20.00
C TYR A 33 -34.31 -11.99 -18.79
N ASP A 34 -35.44 -12.66 -19.04
CA ASP A 34 -36.06 -13.64 -18.16
C ASP A 34 -35.13 -14.86 -18.06
N GLY A 35 -34.63 -15.10 -16.85
CA GLY A 35 -33.69 -16.16 -16.57
C GLY A 35 -33.50 -16.33 -15.08
N LYS A 36 -34.59 -16.64 -14.36
CA LYS A 36 -34.53 -17.18 -13.00
C LYS A 36 -33.64 -18.43 -12.97
N LYS A 37 -32.35 -18.23 -12.73
CA LYS A 37 -31.49 -19.16 -12.02
C LYS A 37 -30.79 -18.37 -10.93
N THR A 38 -31.25 -18.60 -9.72
CA THR A 38 -30.71 -18.15 -8.45
C THR A 38 -29.19 -18.32 -8.46
N LEU A 39 -28.45 -17.25 -8.78
CA LEU A 39 -27.05 -17.13 -8.43
C LEU A 39 -27.06 -16.81 -6.93
N THR A 40 -27.00 -17.87 -6.13
CA THR A 40 -26.61 -17.75 -4.73
C THR A 40 -25.32 -16.97 -4.68
N SER A 41 -25.32 -15.87 -3.91
CA SER A 41 -24.14 -15.14 -3.48
C SER A 41 -23.25 -16.07 -2.66
N ASN A 42 -22.53 -16.96 -3.33
CA ASN A 42 -21.27 -17.42 -2.84
C ASN A 42 -20.29 -16.36 -3.31
N ASP A 43 -19.71 -15.61 -2.37
CA ASP A 43 -18.44 -14.95 -2.60
C ASP A 43 -17.46 -16.06 -2.97
N GLU A 44 -17.42 -16.42 -4.26
CA GLU A 44 -16.49 -17.40 -4.77
C GLU A 44 -15.11 -16.80 -4.57
N ILE A 45 -14.46 -17.31 -3.54
CA ILE A 45 -13.08 -17.04 -3.19
C ILE A 45 -12.26 -17.51 -4.38
N ILE A 46 -11.96 -16.63 -5.33
CA ILE A 46 -11.06 -16.94 -6.44
C ILE A 46 -9.64 -16.91 -5.86
N PRO A 47 -8.98 -18.08 -5.70
CA PRO A 47 -7.62 -18.11 -5.21
C PRO A 47 -6.71 -17.44 -6.24
N LEU A 48 -5.74 -16.66 -5.78
CA LEU A 48 -4.72 -16.13 -6.69
C LEU A 48 -3.96 -17.27 -7.33
N VAL A 49 -3.86 -17.23 -8.64
CA VAL A 49 -3.02 -18.16 -9.37
C VAL A 49 -1.58 -17.65 -9.32
N SER A 50 -0.62 -18.59 -9.27
CA SER A 50 0.79 -18.23 -9.34
C SER A 50 1.08 -17.48 -10.64
N PHE A 51 2.18 -16.73 -10.67
CA PHE A 51 2.53 -15.95 -11.85
C PHE A 51 2.55 -16.79 -13.14
N GLU A 52 2.98 -18.05 -13.05
CA GLU A 52 3.07 -18.99 -14.17
C GLU A 52 1.70 -19.50 -14.66
N GLN A 53 0.67 -19.34 -13.85
CA GLN A 53 -0.70 -19.77 -14.10
C GLN A 53 -1.61 -18.62 -14.50
N ILE A 54 -1.13 -17.37 -14.48
CA ILE A 54 -1.91 -16.19 -14.91
C ILE A 54 -2.49 -16.44 -16.31
N PRO A 55 -3.82 -16.33 -16.47
CA PRO A 55 -4.45 -16.48 -17.78
C PRO A 55 -4.11 -15.26 -18.66
N ASP A 56 -3.08 -15.42 -19.49
CA ASP A 56 -2.66 -14.44 -20.50
C ASP A 56 -2.57 -15.11 -21.88
N SER A 57 -3.66 -15.08 -22.65
CA SER A 57 -3.72 -15.76 -23.95
C SER A 57 -3.18 -14.89 -25.08
N SER A 58 -1.88 -15.03 -25.37
CA SER A 58 -1.26 -14.45 -26.55
C SER A 58 -1.77 -15.05 -27.87
N LEU A 59 -2.34 -16.27 -27.84
CA LEU A 59 -2.98 -16.89 -29.00
C LEU A 59 -4.27 -16.17 -29.39
N ILE A 60 -5.16 -15.89 -28.42
CA ILE A 60 -6.36 -15.10 -28.67
C ILE A 60 -5.97 -13.73 -29.22
N ARG A 61 -4.95 -13.07 -28.64
CA ARG A 61 -4.44 -11.80 -29.16
C ARG A 61 -3.98 -11.89 -30.62
N LYS A 62 -3.33 -12.97 -31.04
CA LYS A 62 -2.93 -13.19 -32.44
C LYS A 62 -4.14 -13.32 -33.37
N GLU A 63 -5.17 -14.06 -32.95
CA GLU A 63 -6.38 -14.30 -33.73
C GLU A 63 -7.19 -13.02 -33.96
N ILE A 64 -7.34 -12.20 -32.92
CA ILE A 64 -8.19 -11.01 -32.97
C ILE A 64 -7.46 -9.75 -33.47
N ALA A 65 -6.15 -9.78 -33.63
CA ALA A 65 -5.37 -8.56 -33.86
C ALA A 65 -5.81 -7.78 -35.10
N LYS A 66 -6.15 -8.46 -36.19
CA LYS A 66 -6.61 -7.79 -37.42
C LYS A 66 -7.91 -7.03 -37.22
N THR A 67 -8.83 -7.56 -36.41
CA THR A 67 -10.17 -7.01 -36.22
C THR A 67 -10.24 -6.01 -35.06
N TRP A 68 -9.43 -6.19 -34.02
CA TRP A 68 -9.48 -5.38 -32.80
C TRP A 68 -8.30 -4.42 -32.63
N PHE A 69 -7.08 -4.81 -33.01
CA PHE A 69 -5.88 -4.00 -32.74
C PHE A 69 -5.45 -3.14 -33.93
N LEU A 70 -5.54 -3.69 -35.14
CA LEU A 70 -5.03 -3.07 -36.36
C LEU A 70 -6.14 -2.38 -37.17
N ASN A 71 -7.41 -2.63 -36.84
CA ASN A 71 -8.53 -2.03 -37.54
C ASN A 71 -8.74 -0.56 -37.15
N SER A 72 -9.52 0.20 -37.91
CA SER A 72 -9.83 1.59 -37.57
C SER A 72 -10.62 1.65 -36.25
N PRO A 73 -10.39 2.66 -35.39
CA PRO A 73 -11.13 2.80 -34.12
C PRO A 73 -12.65 2.78 -34.28
N GLU A 74 -13.19 3.37 -35.36
CA GLU A 74 -14.62 3.39 -35.66
C GLU A 74 -15.17 1.98 -35.91
N GLN A 75 -14.42 1.15 -36.64
CA GLN A 75 -14.80 -0.23 -36.91
C GLN A 75 -14.68 -1.13 -35.68
N VAL A 76 -13.78 -0.81 -34.74
CA VAL A 76 -13.70 -1.52 -33.46
C VAL A 76 -14.92 -1.19 -32.60
N VAL A 77 -15.33 0.07 -32.55
CA VAL A 77 -16.51 0.53 -31.77
C VAL A 77 -17.82 -0.05 -32.30
N SER A 78 -17.92 -0.37 -33.59
CA SER A 78 -19.10 -1.04 -34.14
C SER A 78 -19.20 -2.54 -33.78
N GLN A 79 -18.21 -3.12 -33.11
CA GLN A 79 -18.24 -4.53 -32.74
C GLN A 79 -18.91 -4.75 -31.38
N ASN A 80 -19.70 -5.83 -31.29
CA ASN A 80 -20.19 -6.34 -30.01
C ASN A 80 -19.06 -6.98 -29.21
N PHE A 81 -19.23 -7.04 -27.88
CA PHE A 81 -18.30 -7.80 -27.04
C PHE A 81 -18.28 -9.27 -27.47
N GLN A 82 -17.13 -9.93 -27.30
CA GLN A 82 -16.94 -11.32 -27.67
C GLN A 82 -16.41 -12.10 -26.47
N ILE A 83 -16.76 -13.38 -26.39
CA ILE A 83 -16.15 -14.33 -25.47
C ILE A 83 -15.34 -15.32 -26.31
N GLN A 84 -14.06 -15.45 -26.00
CA GLN A 84 -13.13 -16.36 -26.66
C GLN A 84 -12.58 -17.33 -25.62
N THR A 85 -12.34 -18.58 -26.03
CA THR A 85 -11.76 -19.60 -25.15
C THR A 85 -10.41 -20.01 -25.71
N ASP A 86 -9.37 -20.01 -24.87
CA ASP A 86 -8.04 -20.43 -25.30
C ASP A 86 -7.91 -21.97 -25.36
N THR A 87 -6.76 -22.45 -25.83
CA THR A 87 -6.47 -23.89 -25.92
C THR A 87 -6.37 -24.59 -24.56
N LYS A 88 -6.26 -23.85 -23.47
CA LYS A 88 -6.23 -24.37 -22.09
C LYS A 88 -7.61 -24.35 -21.43
N GLY A 89 -8.63 -23.85 -22.11
CA GLY A 89 -9.99 -23.74 -21.60
C GLY A 89 -10.28 -22.44 -20.83
N ASN A 90 -9.32 -21.52 -20.71
CA ASN A 90 -9.56 -20.24 -20.06
C ASN A 90 -10.42 -19.36 -20.97
N ARG A 91 -11.44 -18.71 -20.41
CA ARG A 91 -12.34 -17.83 -21.16
C ARG A 91 -11.96 -16.38 -20.97
N PHE A 92 -12.04 -15.61 -22.04
CA PHE A 92 -11.69 -14.19 -22.08
C PHE A 92 -12.84 -13.38 -22.67
N LYS A 93 -13.17 -12.29 -22.00
CA LYS A 93 -14.10 -11.26 -22.47
C LYS A 93 -13.33 -10.17 -23.20
N LEU A 94 -13.70 -9.95 -24.46
CA LEU A 94 -13.14 -8.94 -25.35
C LEU A 94 -14.16 -7.81 -25.46
N ARG A 95 -13.76 -6.60 -25.11
CA ARG A 95 -14.60 -5.40 -25.19
C ARG A 95 -13.77 -4.18 -25.54
N TRP A 96 -14.44 -3.12 -25.96
CA TRP A 96 -13.82 -1.81 -26.15
C TRP A 96 -14.42 -0.81 -25.17
N VAL A 97 -13.66 0.25 -24.88
CA VAL A 97 -14.10 1.43 -24.11
C VAL A 97 -13.59 2.68 -24.81
N HIS A 98 -14.47 3.63 -25.08
CA HIS A 98 -14.08 4.93 -25.63
C HIS A 98 -13.96 5.95 -24.49
N LEU A 99 -12.72 6.32 -24.17
CA LEU A 99 -12.40 7.37 -23.21
C LEU A 99 -12.44 8.73 -23.91
N LYS A 100 -13.65 9.29 -24.03
CA LYS A 100 -13.92 10.53 -24.79
C LYS A 100 -13.05 11.70 -24.35
N GLU A 101 -12.85 11.87 -23.05
CA GLU A 101 -12.07 12.98 -22.49
C GLU A 101 -10.60 12.98 -22.92
N LYS A 102 -10.05 11.79 -23.16
CA LYS A 102 -8.64 11.60 -23.57
C LYS A 102 -8.50 11.34 -25.06
N ASN A 103 -9.61 11.24 -25.78
CA ASN A 103 -9.67 10.81 -27.17
C ASN A 103 -8.93 9.46 -27.38
N LEU A 104 -9.14 8.51 -26.47
CA LEU A 104 -8.52 7.18 -26.51
C LEU A 104 -9.55 6.07 -26.66
N LEU A 105 -9.21 5.07 -27.48
CA LEU A 105 -9.88 3.78 -27.53
C LEU A 105 -9.08 2.77 -26.71
N ALA A 106 -9.73 2.13 -25.75
CA ALA A 106 -9.17 1.00 -25.01
C ALA A 106 -9.78 -0.31 -25.52
N VAL A 107 -8.95 -1.24 -25.97
CA VAL A 107 -9.35 -2.63 -26.27
C VAL A 107 -8.96 -3.48 -25.07
N VAL A 108 -9.95 -4.04 -24.39
CA VAL A 108 -9.79 -4.77 -23.12
C VAL A 108 -10.02 -6.26 -23.35
N ILE A 109 -9.07 -7.05 -22.88
CA ILE A 109 -9.14 -8.51 -22.84
C ILE A 109 -9.01 -8.92 -21.38
N SER A 110 -10.10 -9.38 -20.80
CA SER A 110 -10.15 -9.76 -19.39
C SER A 110 -10.49 -11.24 -19.25
N PRO A 111 -9.74 -12.02 -18.46
CA PRO A 111 -10.12 -13.40 -18.15
C PRO A 111 -11.40 -13.43 -17.30
N ILE A 112 -12.38 -14.25 -17.70
CA ILE A 112 -13.68 -14.39 -17.04
C ILE A 112 -13.55 -15.23 -15.78
N ASP A 113 -12.72 -16.27 -15.83
CA ASP A 113 -12.60 -17.24 -14.74
C ASP A 113 -11.81 -16.68 -13.52
N THR A 114 -11.29 -15.46 -13.66
CA THR A 114 -10.72 -14.64 -12.56
C THR A 114 -11.51 -13.35 -12.33
N GLU A 115 -12.74 -13.24 -12.85
CA GLU A 115 -13.61 -12.07 -12.58
C GLU A 115 -14.10 -12.13 -11.14
N PHE A 116 -13.63 -11.18 -10.32
CA PHE A 116 -14.16 -10.98 -8.98
C PHE A 116 -15.54 -10.30 -9.07
N SER A 117 -16.47 -10.70 -8.21
CA SER A 117 -17.76 -10.03 -8.03
C SER A 117 -17.63 -8.62 -7.43
N ASN A 118 -16.47 -8.27 -6.88
CA ASN A 118 -16.19 -6.99 -6.25
C ASN A 118 -15.54 -5.99 -7.24
N ILE A 119 -16.06 -4.76 -7.25
CA ILE A 119 -15.71 -3.68 -8.19
C ILE A 119 -14.30 -3.14 -7.94
N GLU A 120 -13.72 -3.34 -6.76
CA GLU A 120 -12.39 -2.81 -6.41
C GLU A 120 -11.21 -3.63 -6.95
N LYS A 121 -11.48 -4.76 -7.64
CA LYS A 121 -10.43 -5.66 -8.17
C LYS A 121 -10.49 -5.75 -9.70
N VAL A 122 -9.31 -5.90 -10.31
CA VAL A 122 -9.17 -6.20 -11.74
C VAL A 122 -8.96 -7.71 -11.92
N PRO A 123 -9.53 -8.36 -12.95
CA PRO A 123 -9.22 -9.76 -13.21
C PRO A 123 -7.72 -9.98 -13.49
N GLN A 124 -7.13 -11.00 -12.87
CA GLN A 124 -5.71 -11.31 -13.02
C GLN A 124 -5.42 -11.74 -14.48
N GLY A 125 -4.49 -11.06 -15.14
CA GLY A 125 -4.19 -11.28 -16.56
C GLY A 125 -4.93 -10.34 -17.51
N THR A 126 -5.71 -9.38 -16.99
CA THR A 126 -6.30 -8.33 -17.83
C THR A 126 -5.23 -7.59 -18.63
N TRP A 127 -5.48 -7.48 -19.93
CA TRP A 127 -4.61 -6.86 -20.92
C TRP A 127 -5.39 -5.80 -21.67
N ILE A 128 -4.85 -4.58 -21.75
CA ILE A 128 -5.53 -3.43 -22.36
C ILE A 128 -4.61 -2.75 -23.35
N LEU A 129 -5.03 -2.60 -24.60
CA LEU A 129 -4.37 -1.76 -25.60
C LEU A 129 -5.08 -0.42 -25.69
N TYR A 130 -4.35 0.65 -25.39
CA TYR A 130 -4.80 2.02 -25.62
C TYR A 130 -4.31 2.52 -26.98
N ARG A 131 -5.22 3.11 -27.75
CA ARG A 131 -4.96 3.71 -29.06
C ARG A 131 -5.55 5.11 -29.10
N ASN A 132 -4.92 5.99 -29.86
CA ASN A 132 -5.53 7.28 -30.19
C ASN A 132 -6.79 7.01 -31.03
N TYR A 133 -7.92 7.59 -30.64
CA TYR A 133 -9.20 7.35 -31.32
C TYR A 133 -9.22 7.93 -32.74
N THR A 134 -8.53 9.04 -32.99
CA THR A 134 -8.51 9.72 -34.29
C THR A 134 -7.49 9.12 -35.27
N THR A 135 -6.27 8.82 -34.80
CA THR A 135 -5.19 8.32 -35.67
C THR A 135 -5.15 6.79 -35.72
N GLY A 136 -5.71 6.10 -34.72
CA GLY A 136 -5.59 4.67 -34.55
C GLY A 136 -4.20 4.21 -34.10
N GLU A 137 -3.25 5.13 -33.89
CA GLU A 137 -1.90 4.81 -33.44
C GLU A 137 -1.91 4.27 -32.01
N PRO A 138 -1.04 3.30 -31.69
CA PRO A 138 -0.95 2.79 -30.33
C PRO A 138 -0.32 3.80 -29.37
N VAL A 139 -0.87 3.88 -28.17
CA VAL A 139 -0.38 4.73 -27.09
C VAL A 139 0.38 3.90 -26.05
N CYS A 140 -0.25 2.85 -25.53
CA CYS A 140 0.38 1.94 -24.57
C CYS A 140 -0.40 0.63 -24.46
N ILE A 141 0.23 -0.38 -23.87
CA ILE A 141 -0.43 -1.59 -23.38
C ILE A 141 -0.34 -1.58 -21.85
N LYS A 142 -1.45 -1.78 -21.17
CA LYS A 142 -1.51 -1.99 -19.72
C LYS A 142 -1.79 -3.46 -19.44
N ILE A 143 -0.99 -4.08 -18.58
CA ILE A 143 -1.18 -5.49 -18.19
C ILE A 143 -1.29 -5.52 -16.67
N TYR A 144 -2.26 -6.28 -16.16
CA TYR A 144 -2.48 -6.49 -14.73
C TYR A 144 -2.12 -7.94 -14.38
N PRO A 145 -0.86 -8.23 -13.99
CA PRO A 145 -0.49 -9.57 -13.52
C PRO A 145 -1.17 -9.95 -12.20
N ARG A 146 -1.82 -8.99 -11.53
CA ARG A 146 -2.45 -9.11 -10.23
C ARG A 146 -3.78 -8.37 -10.21
N GLU A 147 -4.59 -8.74 -9.23
CA GLU A 147 -5.94 -8.24 -9.00
C GLU A 147 -6.00 -6.81 -8.48
N ASN A 148 -4.87 -6.28 -8.01
CA ASN A 148 -4.75 -4.92 -7.53
C ASN A 148 -4.66 -3.92 -8.70
N PRO A 149 -5.64 -3.00 -8.89
CA PRO A 149 -5.60 -2.00 -9.95
C PRO A 149 -4.41 -1.03 -9.85
N GLU A 150 -3.82 -0.89 -8.66
CA GLU A 150 -2.68 -0.02 -8.39
C GLU A 150 -1.32 -0.68 -8.72
N LEU A 151 -1.30 -1.97 -9.09
CA LEU A 151 -0.10 -2.69 -9.50
C LEU A 151 -0.23 -3.20 -10.93
N TYR A 152 0.53 -2.64 -11.85
CA TYR A 152 0.46 -3.01 -13.26
C TYR A 152 1.77 -2.78 -14.02
N LEU A 153 1.86 -3.42 -15.18
CA LEU A 153 2.87 -3.17 -16.19
C LEU A 153 2.31 -2.18 -17.22
N MET A 154 3.14 -1.24 -17.65
CA MET A 154 2.80 -0.36 -18.76
C MET A 154 3.88 -0.44 -19.83
N LEU A 155 3.50 -0.93 -21.01
CA LEU A 155 4.35 -1.00 -22.19
C LEU A 155 4.04 0.18 -23.10
N ARG A 156 5.05 0.78 -23.70
CA ARG A 156 4.88 2.00 -24.52
C ARG A 156 5.88 2.03 -25.67
N PRO A 157 5.47 2.53 -26.86
CA PRO A 157 6.40 2.77 -27.95
C PRO A 157 7.36 3.92 -27.60
N SER A 158 8.46 4.01 -28.32
CA SER A 158 9.31 5.19 -28.24
C SER A 158 8.60 6.44 -28.76
N VAL A 159 8.71 7.53 -28.01
CA VAL A 159 8.23 8.86 -28.42
C VAL A 159 9.34 9.66 -29.11
N LYS A 160 10.60 9.24 -28.96
CA LYS A 160 11.76 9.93 -29.55
C LYS A 160 12.12 9.30 -30.88
N ASP A 161 12.30 10.13 -31.90
CA ASP A 161 12.74 9.68 -33.24
C ASP A 161 14.05 8.91 -33.21
N SER A 162 15.00 9.30 -32.33
CA SER A 162 16.28 8.62 -32.14
C SER A 162 16.16 7.18 -31.61
N GLU A 163 14.99 6.80 -31.10
CA GLU A 163 14.69 5.51 -30.48
C GLU A 163 13.52 4.82 -31.21
N LYS A 164 13.21 5.25 -32.44
CA LYS A 164 12.12 4.70 -33.24
C LYS A 164 12.28 3.19 -33.40
N GLY A 165 11.17 2.46 -33.23
CA GLY A 165 11.14 0.99 -33.25
C GLY A 165 11.56 0.33 -31.93
N LYS A 166 11.97 1.09 -30.90
CA LYS A 166 12.13 0.56 -29.55
C LYS A 166 10.80 0.58 -28.79
N SER A 167 10.68 -0.32 -27.83
CA SER A 167 9.60 -0.34 -26.85
C SER A 167 10.17 -0.32 -25.43
N PHE A 168 9.37 0.20 -24.52
CA PHE A 168 9.71 0.37 -23.12
C PHE A 168 8.66 -0.24 -22.21
N ILE A 169 9.09 -0.69 -21.05
CA ILE A 169 8.25 -1.20 -19.97
C ILE A 169 8.48 -0.40 -18.68
N ASP A 170 7.37 -0.07 -18.04
CA ASP A 170 7.29 0.54 -16.72
C ASP A 170 6.60 -0.45 -15.76
N ILE A 171 7.03 -0.45 -14.50
CA ILE A 171 6.33 -1.10 -13.40
C ILE A 171 5.74 -0.01 -12.52
N CYS A 172 4.42 -0.03 -12.40
CA CYS A 172 3.63 0.94 -11.66
C CYS A 172 3.09 0.30 -10.38
N LEU A 173 3.24 0.98 -9.24
CA LEU A 173 2.77 0.56 -7.93
C LEU A 173 2.28 1.78 -7.12
N PHE A 174 0.98 1.88 -6.84
CA PHE A 174 0.36 2.98 -6.07
C PHE A 174 0.86 4.36 -6.47
N ASN A 175 0.65 4.74 -7.74
CA ASN A 175 1.15 5.97 -8.36
C ASN A 175 2.68 6.19 -8.38
N ALA A 176 3.48 5.23 -7.92
CA ALA A 176 4.94 5.26 -8.02
C ALA A 176 5.45 4.35 -9.16
N TYR A 177 6.61 4.71 -9.71
CA TYR A 177 7.31 3.85 -10.67
C TYR A 177 8.38 3.03 -9.95
N VAL A 178 8.22 1.72 -9.83
CA VAL A 178 9.29 0.83 -9.34
C VAL A 178 10.43 0.80 -10.37
N ARG A 179 10.06 0.71 -11.65
CA ARG A 179 10.98 0.86 -12.79
C ARG A 179 10.30 1.68 -13.86
N LYS A 180 11.06 2.53 -14.54
CA LYS A 180 10.56 3.39 -15.61
C LYS A 180 11.50 3.37 -16.80
N ASN A 181 10.93 3.31 -17.99
CA ASN A 181 11.57 3.37 -19.29
C ASN A 181 12.62 2.29 -19.50
N ILE A 182 12.35 1.07 -19.05
CA ILE A 182 13.26 -0.06 -19.28
C ILE A 182 13.02 -0.59 -20.70
N ALA A 183 14.07 -0.74 -21.51
CA ALA A 183 13.93 -1.25 -22.87
C ALA A 183 13.55 -2.74 -22.85
N VAL A 184 12.53 -3.13 -23.62
CA VAL A 184 12.09 -4.54 -23.71
C VAL A 184 12.93 -5.32 -24.72
N GLY A 185 13.52 -4.64 -25.71
CA GLY A 185 14.36 -5.27 -26.72
C GLY A 185 13.62 -5.80 -27.96
N VAL A 186 12.32 -5.51 -28.09
CA VAL A 186 11.51 -5.83 -29.28
C VAL A 186 10.68 -4.62 -29.73
N PRO A 187 10.23 -4.54 -31.00
CA PRO A 187 9.29 -3.52 -31.45
C PRO A 187 7.97 -3.55 -30.68
N PHE A 188 7.31 -2.39 -30.56
CA PHE A 188 6.08 -2.28 -29.77
C PHE A 188 4.95 -3.15 -30.30
N GLU A 189 4.81 -3.26 -31.63
CA GLU A 189 3.80 -4.06 -32.30
C GLU A 189 3.98 -5.56 -32.03
N SER A 190 5.22 -6.01 -31.79
CA SER A 190 5.50 -7.40 -31.40
C SER A 190 4.92 -7.72 -30.01
N LEU A 191 4.74 -6.72 -29.15
CA LEU A 191 4.21 -6.90 -27.80
C LEU A 191 2.72 -7.24 -27.77
N TYR A 192 1.97 -7.01 -28.85
CA TYR A 192 0.58 -7.49 -28.96
C TYR A 192 0.50 -9.01 -28.86
N TYR A 193 1.56 -9.69 -29.27
CA TYR A 193 1.58 -11.14 -29.46
C TYR A 193 2.45 -11.87 -28.46
N LEU A 194 3.14 -11.14 -27.58
CA LEU A 194 4.02 -11.69 -26.56
C LEU A 194 3.18 -12.11 -25.36
N SER A 195 3.42 -13.32 -24.84
CA SER A 195 2.82 -13.73 -23.56
C SER A 195 3.53 -13.05 -22.37
N LEU A 196 2.85 -12.99 -21.24
CA LEU A 196 3.38 -12.46 -19.99
C LEU A 196 4.63 -13.24 -19.52
N LEU A 197 4.65 -14.56 -19.74
CA LEU A 197 5.81 -15.41 -19.46
C LEU A 197 7.02 -15.11 -20.35
N GLU A 198 6.79 -14.89 -21.65
CA GLU A 198 7.85 -14.49 -22.59
C GLU A 198 8.37 -13.08 -22.28
N LEU A 199 7.46 -12.16 -21.91
CA LEU A 199 7.82 -10.81 -21.46
C LEU A 199 8.70 -10.86 -20.20
N ARG A 200 8.32 -11.67 -19.20
CA ARG A 200 9.12 -11.91 -18.00
C ARG A 200 10.49 -12.46 -18.36
N LYS A 201 10.56 -13.55 -19.10
CA LYS A 201 11.84 -14.17 -19.52
C LYS A 201 12.79 -13.19 -20.20
N THR A 202 12.26 -12.24 -20.98
CA THR A 202 13.09 -11.26 -21.70
C THR A 202 13.58 -10.12 -20.80
N THR A 203 12.91 -9.87 -19.67
CA THR A 203 13.15 -8.70 -18.81
C THR A 203 13.51 -9.03 -17.36
N GLU A 204 13.58 -10.31 -16.99
CA GLU A 204 13.79 -10.78 -15.62
C GLU A 204 15.12 -10.34 -15.00
N ALA A 205 16.13 -10.08 -15.84
CA ALA A 205 17.42 -9.60 -15.37
C ALA A 205 17.40 -8.13 -14.88
N VAL A 206 16.39 -7.35 -15.26
CA VAL A 206 16.33 -5.90 -15.01
C VAL A 206 15.09 -5.46 -14.24
N LEU A 207 14.02 -6.25 -14.31
CA LEU A 207 12.75 -5.96 -13.65
C LEU A 207 12.53 -6.82 -12.40
N PRO A 208 12.09 -6.23 -11.28
CA PRO A 208 11.74 -6.96 -10.06
C PRO A 208 10.39 -7.69 -10.19
N TRP A 209 10.34 -8.80 -10.92
CA TRP A 209 9.09 -9.55 -11.18
C TRP A 209 8.45 -10.15 -9.92
N GLU A 210 9.23 -10.37 -8.87
CA GLU A 210 8.79 -10.86 -7.57
C GLU A 210 7.71 -9.99 -6.92
N ILE A 211 7.59 -8.70 -7.28
CA ILE A 211 6.50 -7.83 -6.78
C ILE A 211 5.11 -8.34 -7.18
N PHE A 212 5.02 -9.14 -8.25
CA PHE A 212 3.77 -9.75 -8.70
C PHE A 212 3.54 -11.13 -8.07
N ASN A 213 4.46 -11.64 -7.26
CA ASN A 213 4.35 -12.94 -6.62
C ASN A 213 4.43 -12.77 -5.10
N PRO A 214 3.30 -12.40 -4.47
CA PRO A 214 3.27 -12.09 -3.06
C PRO A 214 3.51 -13.40 -2.30
N PRO A 215 4.21 -13.35 -1.17
CA PRO A 215 4.48 -14.57 -0.45
C PRO A 215 3.19 -15.06 0.26
N VAL A 216 2.92 -16.37 0.21
CA VAL A 216 1.61 -16.97 0.62
C VAL A 216 1.48 -17.19 2.14
N THR A 217 2.57 -17.03 2.89
CA THR A 217 2.66 -17.39 4.32
C THR A 217 3.02 -16.17 5.19
N TYR A 218 2.03 -15.33 5.58
CA TYR A 218 2.22 -14.18 6.50
C TYR A 218 1.34 -14.18 7.73
N SER A 219 1.21 -15.34 8.37
CA SER A 219 0.35 -15.46 9.53
C SER A 219 0.78 -14.57 10.72
N GLY A 220 2.08 -14.29 10.89
CA GLY A 220 2.57 -13.51 12.03
C GLY A 220 2.25 -12.00 12.02
N VAL A 221 2.29 -11.33 10.86
CA VAL A 221 1.99 -9.87 10.78
C VAL A 221 0.49 -9.63 10.88
N GLU A 222 -0.29 -10.41 10.14
CA GLU A 222 -1.76 -10.41 10.18
C GLU A 222 -2.25 -10.72 11.61
N SER A 223 -1.80 -11.83 12.20
CA SER A 223 -2.16 -12.21 13.58
C SER A 223 -1.76 -11.15 14.61
N ALA A 224 -0.58 -10.53 14.48
CA ALA A 224 -0.19 -9.44 15.37
C ALA A 224 -1.09 -8.21 15.20
N SER A 225 -1.46 -7.85 13.96
CA SER A 225 -2.39 -6.76 13.69
C SER A 225 -3.77 -7.03 14.29
N ASP A 226 -4.32 -8.24 14.09
CA ASP A 226 -5.61 -8.64 14.63
C ASP A 226 -5.64 -8.56 16.16
N ILE A 227 -4.59 -9.05 16.82
CA ILE A 227 -4.46 -8.97 18.28
C ILE A 227 -4.39 -7.52 18.76
N VAL A 228 -3.68 -6.63 18.05
CA VAL A 228 -3.68 -5.19 18.36
C VAL A 228 -5.09 -4.62 18.25
N ALA A 229 -5.76 -4.84 17.11
CA ALA A 229 -7.11 -4.35 16.84
C ALA A 229 -8.12 -4.80 17.91
N GLU A 230 -8.09 -6.10 18.24
CA GLU A 230 -8.96 -6.70 19.25
C GLU A 230 -8.72 -6.14 20.65
N ARG A 231 -7.55 -5.57 20.94
CA ARG A 231 -7.19 -5.06 22.29
C ARG A 231 -7.23 -3.55 22.40
N LEU A 232 -7.49 -2.80 21.32
CA LEU A 232 -7.59 -1.34 21.36
C LEU A 232 -8.60 -0.83 22.39
N TYR A 233 -9.72 -1.56 22.58
CA TYR A 233 -10.75 -1.18 23.55
C TYR A 233 -10.26 -1.11 25.00
N LYS A 234 -9.10 -1.71 25.31
CA LYS A 234 -8.47 -1.69 26.65
C LYS A 234 -7.66 -0.43 26.93
N LEU A 235 -7.43 0.41 25.92
CA LEU A 235 -6.60 1.60 26.03
C LEU A 235 -7.44 2.87 25.92
N VAL A 236 -7.03 3.91 26.64
CA VAL A 236 -7.57 5.28 26.48
C VAL A 236 -6.47 6.22 26.02
N TYR A 237 -6.83 7.35 25.42
CA TYR A 237 -5.83 8.35 25.04
C TYR A 237 -5.43 9.21 26.26
N LEU A 238 -4.13 9.29 26.54
CA LEU A 238 -3.54 10.25 27.49
C LEU A 238 -2.26 10.84 26.89
N GLU A 239 -2.09 12.16 26.94
CA GLU A 239 -1.05 12.90 26.20
C GLU A 239 0.40 12.46 26.50
N ASP A 240 0.67 11.97 27.71
CA ASP A 240 1.97 11.40 28.11
C ASP A 240 1.88 9.94 28.57
N GLY A 241 0.79 9.26 28.20
CA GLY A 241 0.51 7.91 28.69
C GLY A 241 1.40 6.84 28.04
N GLY A 242 1.81 5.86 28.83
CA GLY A 242 2.43 4.62 28.40
C GLY A 242 2.49 3.60 29.53
N PHE A 243 3.33 2.58 29.36
CA PHE A 243 3.54 1.54 30.37
C PHE A 243 5.03 1.42 30.72
N ASP A 244 5.34 1.12 31.97
CA ASP A 244 6.70 0.78 32.40
C ASP A 244 7.11 -0.64 31.95
N GLU A 245 8.30 -1.11 32.32
CA GLU A 245 8.79 -2.46 32.00
C GLU A 245 7.95 -3.58 32.63
N ASN A 246 7.19 -3.30 33.70
CA ASN A 246 6.35 -4.27 34.39
C ASN A 246 4.93 -4.31 33.81
N GLY A 247 4.57 -3.35 32.95
CA GLY A 247 3.23 -3.17 32.40
C GLY A 247 2.31 -2.36 33.31
N VAL A 248 2.87 -1.54 34.22
CA VAL A 248 2.12 -0.56 35.02
C VAL A 248 1.90 0.70 34.19
N PRO A 249 0.67 1.26 34.15
CA PRO A 249 0.40 2.50 33.42
C PRO A 249 1.08 3.69 34.09
N VAL A 250 1.93 4.39 33.34
CA VAL A 250 2.74 5.52 33.82
C VAL A 250 2.75 6.68 32.82
N HIS A 251 3.12 7.86 33.29
CA HIS A 251 3.50 8.99 32.45
C HIS A 251 4.94 8.81 31.98
N LEU A 252 5.18 8.86 30.67
CA LEU A 252 6.49 8.52 30.09
C LEU A 252 7.60 9.50 30.47
N LYS A 253 7.26 10.79 30.70
CA LYS A 253 8.27 11.82 31.03
C LYS A 253 8.84 11.67 32.43
N ASP A 254 8.02 11.32 33.41
CA ASP A 254 8.42 11.34 34.82
C ASP A 254 8.26 10.01 35.56
N GLY A 255 7.66 9.00 34.89
CA GLY A 255 7.46 7.66 35.43
C GLY A 255 6.39 7.57 36.52
N LYS A 256 5.61 8.64 36.76
CA LYS A 256 4.53 8.59 37.75
C LYS A 256 3.40 7.70 37.27
N VAL A 257 2.82 6.93 38.17
CA VAL A 257 1.64 6.10 37.90
C VAL A 257 0.47 6.98 37.48
N GLN A 258 -0.23 6.57 36.42
CA GLN A 258 -1.46 7.24 35.97
C GLN A 258 -2.56 7.05 37.01
N THR A 259 -3.33 8.10 37.28
CA THR A 259 -4.39 8.06 38.29
C THR A 259 -5.71 7.55 37.71
N ASP A 260 -6.54 6.93 38.56
CA ASP A 260 -7.89 6.49 38.18
C ASP A 260 -8.74 7.66 37.64
N THR A 261 -8.52 8.88 38.16
CA THR A 261 -9.27 10.06 37.72
C THR A 261 -8.92 10.46 36.28
N GLU A 262 -7.63 10.40 35.91
CA GLU A 262 -7.17 10.65 34.54
C GLU A 262 -7.75 9.61 33.58
N ILE A 263 -7.69 8.33 33.95
CA ILE A 263 -8.20 7.23 33.14
C ILE A 263 -9.72 7.36 32.96
N ILE A 264 -10.48 7.55 34.03
CA ILE A 264 -11.95 7.70 33.99
C ILE A 264 -12.36 8.87 33.10
N ALA A 265 -11.63 9.99 33.15
CA ALA A 265 -11.91 11.16 32.34
C ALA A 265 -11.66 10.93 30.83
N ALA A 266 -10.79 9.98 30.47
CA ALA A 266 -10.41 9.68 29.09
C ALA A 266 -11.21 8.52 28.45
N ILE A 267 -12.09 7.86 29.22
CA ILE A 267 -12.92 6.76 28.73
C ILE A 267 -13.92 7.24 27.68
N LYS A 268 -13.99 6.52 26.55
CA LYS A 268 -15.00 6.75 25.53
C LYS A 268 -16.35 6.11 25.90
N PRO A 269 -17.49 6.64 25.43
CA PRO A 269 -18.83 6.11 25.76
C PRO A 269 -19.02 4.60 25.52
N GLU A 270 -18.34 4.05 24.52
CA GLU A 270 -18.39 2.64 24.11
C GLU A 270 -17.50 1.71 24.96
N GLN A 271 -16.60 2.26 25.78
CA GLN A 271 -15.67 1.50 26.59
C GLN A 271 -16.19 1.25 28.01
N LYS A 272 -15.80 0.12 28.59
CA LYS A 272 -16.13 -0.25 29.97
C LYS A 272 -14.90 -0.09 30.84
N LEU A 273 -15.02 0.68 31.94
CA LEU A 273 -13.91 0.94 32.87
C LEU A 273 -13.16 -0.32 33.32
N LYS A 274 -13.88 -1.41 33.60
CA LYS A 274 -13.29 -2.68 34.06
C LYS A 274 -12.33 -3.34 33.05
N ASP A 275 -12.44 -2.97 31.78
CA ASP A 275 -11.66 -3.55 30.71
C ASP A 275 -10.43 -2.67 30.36
N ILE A 276 -10.36 -1.44 30.89
CA ILE A 276 -9.27 -0.50 30.65
C ILE A 276 -8.05 -0.87 31.48
N ILE A 277 -6.89 -0.92 30.82
CA ILE A 277 -5.61 -1.26 31.46
C ILE A 277 -4.67 -0.05 31.62
N GLY A 278 -4.94 1.05 30.94
CA GLY A 278 -4.14 2.28 31.02
C GLY A 278 -4.36 3.23 29.86
N GLY A 279 -3.78 4.42 29.98
CA GLY A 279 -3.76 5.42 28.92
C GLY A 279 -2.45 5.45 28.14
N VAL A 280 -2.55 5.76 26.84
CA VAL A 280 -1.41 5.84 25.92
C VAL A 280 -1.48 7.09 25.04
N ASN A 281 -0.33 7.67 24.73
CA ASN A 281 -0.17 8.50 23.53
C ASN A 281 0.39 7.65 22.37
N CYS A 282 0.75 8.29 21.25
CA CYS A 282 1.38 7.59 20.13
C CYS A 282 2.66 6.81 20.51
N SER A 283 3.51 7.37 21.38
CA SER A 283 4.79 6.77 21.78
C SER A 283 4.62 5.63 22.79
N GLY A 284 3.71 5.81 23.77
CA GLY A 284 3.32 4.76 24.71
C GLY A 284 2.60 3.61 24.02
N PHE A 285 1.82 3.90 22.98
CA PHE A 285 1.12 2.89 22.20
C PHE A 285 2.07 2.00 21.39
N VAL A 286 3.05 2.57 20.68
CA VAL A 286 4.06 1.74 19.98
C VAL A 286 4.96 0.97 20.97
N LYS A 287 5.24 1.53 22.17
CA LYS A 287 5.92 0.78 23.24
C LYS A 287 5.07 -0.40 23.71
N TRP A 288 3.77 -0.21 23.91
CA TRP A 288 2.83 -1.27 24.31
C TRP A 288 2.82 -2.42 23.29
N ILE A 289 2.82 -2.11 21.98
CA ILE A 289 2.95 -3.13 20.92
C ILE A 289 4.28 -3.89 21.07
N ILE A 290 5.41 -3.18 21.18
CA ILE A 290 6.73 -3.82 21.24
C ILE A 290 6.91 -4.65 22.52
N ASP A 291 6.44 -4.15 23.66
CA ASP A 291 6.47 -4.88 24.93
C ASP A 291 5.56 -6.12 24.91
N GLY A 292 4.45 -6.07 24.17
CA GLY A 292 3.62 -7.25 23.93
C GLY A 292 4.33 -8.39 23.20
N MET A 293 5.40 -8.09 22.48
CA MET A 293 6.28 -9.09 21.88
C MET A 293 7.41 -9.49 22.84
N ILE A 294 7.94 -8.53 23.61
CA ILE A 294 9.13 -8.73 24.42
C ILE A 294 8.82 -9.43 25.74
N LYS A 295 7.81 -8.95 26.47
CA LYS A 295 7.47 -9.41 27.82
C LYS A 295 7.13 -10.91 27.87
N PRO A 296 6.41 -11.52 26.91
CA PRO A 296 6.15 -12.96 26.92
C PRO A 296 7.42 -13.83 26.83
N VAL A 297 8.50 -13.30 26.24
CA VAL A 297 9.77 -14.03 26.06
C VAL A 297 10.78 -13.70 27.15
N ALA A 298 10.90 -12.42 27.52
CA ALA A 298 11.90 -11.93 28.46
C ALA A 298 11.41 -11.83 29.91
N GLY A 299 10.11 -11.96 30.16
CA GLY A 299 9.46 -11.80 31.47
C GLY A 299 9.18 -10.35 31.87
N GLN A 300 9.77 -9.38 31.18
CA GLN A 300 9.59 -7.94 31.40
C GLN A 300 9.66 -7.21 30.06
N GLY A 301 9.03 -6.03 29.98
CA GLY A 301 9.07 -5.13 28.83
C GLY A 301 10.34 -4.27 28.79
N THR A 302 10.33 -3.28 27.92
CA THR A 302 11.42 -2.33 27.74
C THR A 302 11.44 -1.27 28.85
N PHE A 303 12.63 -0.99 29.36
CA PHE A 303 12.85 0.09 30.33
C PHE A 303 12.74 1.45 29.63
N ILE A 304 11.86 2.34 30.13
CA ILE A 304 11.68 3.69 29.57
C ILE A 304 13.01 4.44 29.50
N LYS A 305 13.82 4.36 30.57
CA LYS A 305 15.14 5.00 30.63
C LYS A 305 16.08 4.57 29.49
N SER A 306 16.02 3.29 29.10
CA SER A 306 16.82 2.78 27.98
C SER A 306 16.32 3.32 26.64
N LEU A 307 15.00 3.48 26.49
CA LEU A 307 14.38 4.02 25.27
C LEU A 307 14.66 5.52 25.05
N LEU A 308 15.00 6.25 26.12
CA LEU A 308 15.43 7.66 26.07
C LEU A 308 16.92 7.82 25.71
N THR A 309 17.64 6.74 25.42
CA THR A 309 19.05 6.83 25.04
C THR A 309 19.18 7.46 23.65
N PRO A 310 20.04 8.48 23.46
CA PRO A 310 20.23 9.08 22.14
C PRO A 310 20.68 8.08 21.08
N THR A 311 20.27 8.30 19.83
CA THR A 311 20.69 7.47 18.68
C THR A 311 21.52 8.27 17.67
N ASP A 312 21.85 7.69 16.51
CA ASP A 312 22.55 8.42 15.44
C ASP A 312 21.61 9.47 14.79
N VAL A 313 21.54 10.64 15.42
CA VAL A 313 20.75 11.81 14.97
C VAL A 313 21.67 12.98 14.62
N PRO A 314 21.23 13.92 13.76
CA PRO A 314 22.06 15.06 13.37
C PRO A 314 22.40 15.97 14.56
N ASP A 315 23.66 15.91 14.99
CA ASP A 315 24.25 16.90 15.88
C ASP A 315 24.98 17.96 15.05
N THR A 316 24.35 19.12 14.87
CA THR A 316 24.87 20.23 14.08
C THR A 316 24.86 21.52 14.89
N HIS A 317 25.73 22.46 14.56
CA HIS A 317 25.71 23.80 15.19
C HIS A 317 24.35 24.52 15.10
N PHE A 318 23.48 24.14 14.17
CA PHE A 318 22.13 24.69 14.03
C PHE A 318 21.12 24.07 15.00
N THR A 319 21.32 22.83 15.41
CA THR A 319 20.39 22.06 16.26
C THR A 319 20.80 22.08 17.73
N GLN A 320 22.09 22.22 18.03
CA GLN A 320 22.67 22.34 19.38
C GLN A 320 21.97 23.39 20.29
N PRO A 321 21.61 24.59 19.82
CA PRO A 321 20.92 25.58 20.67
C PRO A 321 19.51 25.15 21.11
N TYR A 322 18.98 24.08 20.52
CA TYR A 322 17.59 23.63 20.66
C TYR A 322 17.48 22.19 21.19
N GLU A 323 18.54 21.63 21.77
CA GLU A 323 18.54 20.27 22.34
C GLU A 323 17.39 20.03 23.33
N ASN A 324 17.01 21.05 24.11
CA ASN A 324 15.90 20.98 25.07
C ASN A 324 14.49 20.90 24.44
N GLN A 325 14.37 20.87 23.10
CA GLN A 325 13.08 20.85 22.39
C GLN A 325 12.70 19.47 21.84
N ASP A 326 13.38 18.41 22.26
CA ASP A 326 13.09 17.00 21.91
C ASP A 326 12.90 16.78 20.40
N LEU A 327 13.77 17.41 19.59
CA LEU A 327 13.61 17.46 18.13
C LEU A 327 13.53 16.07 17.49
N TYR A 328 14.25 15.10 18.06
CA TYR A 328 14.43 13.76 17.51
C TYR A 328 13.72 12.66 18.31
N PHE A 329 12.96 13.00 19.36
CA PHE A 329 12.39 12.03 20.29
C PHE A 329 11.68 10.87 19.57
N GLY A 330 10.75 11.15 18.66
CA GLY A 330 10.02 10.10 17.95
C GLY A 330 10.92 9.15 17.14
N LEU A 331 12.01 9.66 16.54
CA LEU A 331 12.96 8.86 15.76
C LEU A 331 13.81 7.97 16.67
N GLU A 332 14.35 8.54 17.74
CA GLU A 332 15.17 7.82 18.71
C GLU A 332 14.35 6.73 19.42
N TRP A 333 13.10 7.06 19.75
CA TRP A 333 12.14 6.17 20.37
C TRP A 333 11.88 4.92 19.52
N ILE A 334 11.49 5.08 18.25
CA ILE A 334 11.21 3.92 17.38
C ILE A 334 12.47 3.08 17.13
N ARG A 335 13.65 3.72 17.03
CA ARG A 335 14.94 3.04 16.82
C ARG A 335 15.33 2.18 18.02
N ASN A 336 15.21 2.72 19.23
CA ASN A 336 15.48 1.99 20.46
C ASN A 336 14.49 0.83 20.65
N LEU A 337 13.21 1.04 20.35
CA LEU A 337 12.19 -0.01 20.37
C LEU A 337 12.50 -1.14 19.37
N ALA A 338 12.85 -0.80 18.12
CA ALA A 338 13.20 -1.79 17.11
C ALA A 338 14.48 -2.56 17.47
N ALA A 339 15.50 -1.89 18.03
CA ALA A 339 16.71 -2.54 18.51
C ALA A 339 16.45 -3.49 19.70
N ALA A 340 15.54 -3.11 20.60
CA ALA A 340 15.10 -3.98 21.70
C ALA A 340 14.38 -5.23 21.17
N ALA A 341 13.47 -5.09 20.19
CA ALA A 341 12.83 -6.24 19.55
C ALA A 341 13.86 -7.13 18.81
N LEU A 342 14.84 -6.53 18.14
CA LEU A 342 15.89 -7.26 17.42
C LEU A 342 16.85 -8.00 18.37
N THR A 343 17.05 -7.49 19.59
CA THR A 343 17.83 -8.16 20.65
C THR A 343 17.26 -9.54 20.97
N LEU A 344 15.92 -9.68 21.02
CA LEU A 344 15.28 -10.97 21.23
C LEU A 344 15.49 -11.93 20.07
N ASN A 345 15.34 -11.43 18.84
CA ASN A 345 15.49 -12.24 17.63
C ASN A 345 16.92 -12.76 17.45
N THR A 346 17.92 -11.95 17.79
CA THR A 346 19.34 -12.29 17.63
C THR A 346 19.97 -12.95 18.86
N LYS A 347 19.27 -12.94 20.00
CA LYS A 347 19.76 -13.39 21.32
C LYS A 347 21.06 -12.71 21.74
N ARG A 348 21.27 -11.47 21.32
CA ARG A 348 22.43 -10.62 21.64
C ARG A 348 21.96 -9.19 21.82
N THR A 349 22.57 -8.44 22.73
CA THR A 349 22.24 -7.01 22.89
C THR A 349 22.54 -6.26 21.60
N VAL A 350 21.52 -5.61 21.06
CA VAL A 350 21.59 -4.80 19.85
C VAL A 350 21.33 -3.34 20.20
N PHE A 351 22.20 -2.46 19.71
CA PHE A 351 22.00 -1.01 19.77
C PHE A 351 21.52 -0.52 18.40
N PRO A 352 20.76 0.59 18.31
CA PRO A 352 20.24 1.07 17.03
C PRO A 352 21.32 1.30 15.97
N ILE A 353 22.45 1.89 16.36
CA ILE A 353 23.55 2.24 15.46
C ILE A 353 24.15 0.96 14.85
N GLY A 354 24.14 0.88 13.52
CA GLY A 354 24.71 -0.26 12.78
C GLY A 354 23.90 -1.56 12.86
N SER A 355 22.74 -1.57 13.53
CA SER A 355 21.87 -2.76 13.61
C SER A 355 21.15 -3.10 12.31
N GLY A 356 21.04 -2.13 11.40
CA GLY A 356 20.22 -2.26 10.21
C GLY A 356 18.72 -2.28 10.52
N VAL A 357 18.24 -1.67 11.60
CA VAL A 357 16.79 -1.51 11.85
C VAL A 357 16.17 -0.40 11.00
N ASP A 358 16.94 0.61 10.59
CA ASP A 358 16.45 1.69 9.73
C ASP A 358 16.12 1.15 8.32
N VAL A 359 14.96 1.55 7.78
CA VAL A 359 14.55 1.23 6.41
C VAL A 359 15.10 2.29 5.47
N THR A 360 16.06 1.90 4.63
CA THR A 360 16.78 2.81 3.71
C THR A 360 16.70 2.36 2.25
N VAL A 361 15.75 1.47 1.92
CA VAL A 361 15.58 0.95 0.56
C VAL A 361 14.98 2.01 -0.38
N GLU A 362 15.50 2.08 -1.60
CA GLU A 362 15.03 3.04 -2.62
C GLU A 362 14.51 2.29 -3.85
N PRO A 363 13.26 1.76 -3.80
CA PRO A 363 12.76 0.91 -4.87
C PRO A 363 12.24 1.68 -6.08
N PHE A 364 11.92 2.97 -5.94
CA PHE A 364 11.24 3.75 -6.97
C PHE A 364 12.19 4.64 -7.78
N ALA A 365 11.83 4.85 -9.05
CA ALA A 365 12.51 5.78 -9.91
C ALA A 365 12.28 7.24 -9.44
N LEU A 366 13.34 8.06 -9.51
CA LEU A 366 13.31 9.50 -9.19
C LEU A 366 12.64 10.31 -10.31
N VAL A 367 11.37 10.04 -10.54
CA VAL A 367 10.55 10.64 -11.60
C VAL A 367 9.21 11.10 -11.03
N PRO A 368 8.52 12.04 -11.69
CA PRO A 368 7.18 12.43 -11.25
C PRO A 368 6.29 11.19 -11.15
N PRO A 369 5.40 11.14 -10.14
CA PRO A 369 4.49 10.03 -9.99
C PRO A 369 3.59 9.92 -11.21
N ILE A 370 2.94 8.77 -11.30
CA ILE A 370 1.94 8.52 -12.31
C ILE A 370 0.85 9.56 -12.08
N LYS A 371 0.65 10.46 -13.04
CA LYS A 371 -0.43 11.44 -12.95
C LYS A 371 -1.75 10.68 -12.82
N SER A 372 -2.36 10.67 -11.65
CA SER A 372 -3.79 10.39 -11.55
C SER A 372 -4.49 11.55 -12.25
N ILE A 373 -5.48 11.23 -13.08
CA ILE A 373 -6.09 12.18 -14.00
C ILE A 373 -6.88 13.29 -13.27
N GLU A 374 -7.08 13.16 -11.95
CA GLU A 374 -7.97 14.01 -11.16
C GLU A 374 -7.29 14.75 -9.99
N ALA A 375 -6.02 14.49 -9.70
CA ALA A 375 -5.34 15.23 -8.66
C ALA A 375 -4.85 16.58 -9.20
N GLN A 376 -5.49 17.66 -8.77
CA GLN A 376 -4.93 19.02 -8.86
C GLN A 376 -3.67 19.20 -8.01
N ASP A 377 -3.30 18.19 -7.21
CA ASP A 377 -2.08 18.20 -6.44
C ASP A 377 -0.87 18.00 -7.36
N GLU A 378 0.00 19.02 -7.41
CA GLU A 378 1.35 18.90 -7.95
C GLU A 378 2.12 17.89 -7.08
N PHE A 379 1.98 16.60 -7.39
CA PHE A 379 2.76 15.61 -6.68
C PHE A 379 4.24 15.78 -7.00
N ALA A 380 5.03 16.08 -5.98
CA ALA A 380 6.47 16.14 -6.08
C ALA A 380 7.04 14.78 -6.49
N VAL A 381 8.10 14.82 -7.31
CA VAL A 381 8.93 13.67 -7.65
C VAL A 381 9.31 12.92 -6.38
N PHE A 382 9.24 11.58 -6.41
CA PHE A 382 9.75 10.76 -5.33
C PHE A 382 11.25 11.05 -5.14
N LYS A 383 11.64 11.47 -3.93
CA LYS A 383 13.01 11.89 -3.62
C LYS A 383 13.91 10.75 -3.16
N GLY A 384 13.40 9.55 -2.96
CA GLY A 384 14.14 8.48 -2.31
C GLY A 384 14.08 8.58 -0.78
N TYR A 385 15.03 7.92 -0.13
CA TYR A 385 15.23 7.98 1.30
C TYR A 385 16.07 9.20 1.67
N GLU A 386 15.52 10.10 2.48
CA GLU A 386 16.28 11.23 3.03
C GLU A 386 16.81 10.86 4.43
N LYS A 387 18.14 10.75 4.58
CA LYS A 387 18.84 10.31 5.81
C LYS A 387 18.32 10.92 7.12
N ASN A 388 17.89 12.19 7.08
CA ASN A 388 17.46 12.95 8.26
C ASN A 388 15.98 13.37 8.21
N ALA A 389 15.17 12.68 7.40
CA ALA A 389 13.74 12.94 7.29
C ALA A 389 12.91 11.65 7.17
N GLY A 390 13.42 10.68 6.40
CA GLY A 390 12.72 9.46 6.00
C GLY A 390 12.20 9.53 4.58
N TYR A 391 11.05 8.91 4.32
CA TYR A 391 10.37 8.93 3.02
C TYR A 391 9.26 9.96 3.02
N GLN A 392 8.97 10.57 1.88
CA GLN A 392 7.78 11.41 1.72
C GLN A 392 6.53 10.57 2.06
N THR A 393 5.68 11.07 2.95
CA THR A 393 4.60 10.25 3.55
C THR A 393 3.59 9.74 2.51
N ASN A 394 3.38 10.47 1.42
CA ASN A 394 2.50 10.06 0.31
C ASN A 394 2.96 8.81 -0.46
N TYR A 395 4.23 8.39 -0.33
CA TYR A 395 4.75 7.16 -0.97
C TYR A 395 4.77 5.96 -0.03
N LEU A 396 4.28 6.08 1.21
CA LEU A 396 4.33 5.00 2.20
C LEU A 396 3.57 3.76 1.76
N GLN A 397 2.37 3.90 1.18
CA GLN A 397 1.58 2.74 0.75
C GLN A 397 2.32 1.91 -0.31
N ALA A 398 2.89 2.59 -1.31
CA ALA A 398 3.74 1.95 -2.33
C ALA A 398 4.96 1.27 -1.69
N LEU A 399 5.65 1.97 -0.79
CA LEU A 399 6.86 1.47 -0.13
C LEU A 399 6.56 0.24 0.74
N LEU A 400 5.48 0.28 1.52
CA LEU A 400 5.08 -0.78 2.41
C LEU A 400 4.57 -2.02 1.65
N TYR A 401 3.92 -1.83 0.49
CA TYR A 401 3.65 -2.95 -0.43
C TYR A 401 4.95 -3.61 -0.90
N TYR A 402 5.90 -2.81 -1.39
CA TYR A 402 7.19 -3.31 -1.87
C TYR A 402 7.93 -4.07 -0.76
N LEU A 403 7.94 -3.52 0.45
CA LEU A 403 8.53 -4.12 1.64
C LEU A 403 7.82 -5.39 2.10
N ALA A 404 6.49 -5.48 2.00
CA ALA A 404 5.77 -6.72 2.33
C ALA A 404 6.15 -7.89 1.41
N VAL A 405 6.45 -7.61 0.14
CA VAL A 405 6.97 -8.63 -0.79
C VAL A 405 8.44 -8.96 -0.48
N LYS A 406 9.27 -7.95 -0.21
CA LYS A 406 10.74 -8.09 -0.15
C LYS A 406 11.31 -8.47 1.20
N GLU A 407 10.70 -7.97 2.27
CA GLU A 407 11.07 -8.22 3.65
C GLU A 407 9.89 -8.83 4.42
N PRO A 408 9.37 -9.96 3.94
CA PRO A 408 8.21 -10.59 4.53
C PRO A 408 8.34 -10.86 6.03
N GLY A 409 7.23 -10.75 6.76
CA GLY A 409 7.18 -11.03 8.20
C GLY A 409 7.70 -9.88 9.06
N HIS A 410 7.84 -8.69 8.49
CA HIS A 410 8.14 -7.46 9.23
C HIS A 410 6.92 -6.54 9.22
N PHE A 411 6.69 -5.89 10.36
CA PHE A 411 5.90 -4.67 10.45
C PHE A 411 6.86 -3.50 10.72
N TYR A 412 6.36 -2.27 10.65
CA TYR A 412 7.20 -1.08 10.69
C TYR A 412 6.71 -0.10 11.73
N LEU A 413 7.62 0.51 12.46
CA LEU A 413 7.32 1.71 13.24
C LEU A 413 7.78 2.92 12.42
N GLY A 414 6.95 3.94 12.34
CA GLY A 414 7.28 5.18 11.65
C GLY A 414 7.25 6.38 12.56
N ALA A 415 8.19 7.30 12.38
CA ALA A 415 8.24 8.58 13.04
C ALA A 415 8.06 9.70 12.01
N VAL A 416 6.98 10.47 12.16
CA VAL A 416 6.62 11.56 11.26
C VAL A 416 7.48 12.78 11.58
N SER A 417 8.24 13.22 10.58
CA SER A 417 9.07 14.41 10.62
C SER A 417 8.48 15.54 9.78
N ARG A 418 8.49 16.75 10.34
CA ARG A 418 8.06 17.98 9.65
C ARG A 418 8.86 19.16 10.14
N ASP A 419 9.05 20.13 9.27
CA ASP A 419 9.63 21.42 9.62
C ASP A 419 8.58 22.25 10.39
N LYS A 420 8.84 22.56 11.67
CA LYS A 420 7.89 23.22 12.57
C LYS A 420 8.59 24.10 13.62
N GLY A 421 7.91 25.17 14.03
CA GLY A 421 8.31 26.05 15.12
C GLY A 421 9.05 27.31 14.65
N THR A 422 9.56 28.07 15.62
CA THR A 422 10.35 29.29 15.40
C THR A 422 11.64 29.20 16.23
N PRO A 423 12.82 29.01 15.61
CA PRO A 423 13.04 28.86 14.17
C PRO A 423 12.45 27.56 13.61
N VAL A 424 12.30 27.53 12.28
CA VAL A 424 11.81 26.35 11.56
C VAL A 424 12.86 25.25 11.65
N LEU A 425 12.59 24.25 12.46
CA LEU A 425 13.44 23.08 12.66
C LEU A 425 12.65 21.81 12.37
N ARG A 426 13.33 20.78 11.87
CA ARG A 426 12.73 19.47 11.66
C ARG A 426 12.47 18.80 13.00
N ARG A 427 11.25 18.31 13.21
CA ARG A 427 10.84 17.62 14.45
C ARG A 427 10.11 16.32 14.18
N TYR A 428 10.46 15.28 14.94
CA TYR A 428 9.83 13.97 14.95
C TYR A 428 8.77 13.90 16.06
N HIS A 429 7.56 14.34 15.73
CA HIS A 429 6.54 14.72 16.72
C HIS A 429 5.41 13.69 16.88
N HIS A 430 5.35 12.69 16.03
CA HIS A 430 4.30 11.67 16.05
C HIS A 430 4.87 10.34 15.57
N VAL A 431 4.40 9.23 16.15
CA VAL A 431 4.81 7.88 15.77
C VAL A 431 3.60 6.99 15.50
N ALA A 432 3.75 6.04 14.58
CA ALA A 432 2.71 5.10 14.19
C ALA A 432 3.30 3.71 13.93
N ALA A 433 2.46 2.68 14.00
CA ALA A 433 2.80 1.32 13.60
C ALA A 433 2.06 0.96 12.30
N PHE A 434 2.78 0.34 11.37
CA PHE A 434 2.31 -0.07 10.05
C PHE A 434 2.48 -1.58 9.91
N PHE A 435 1.37 -2.29 9.68
CA PHE A 435 1.34 -3.74 9.50
C PHE A 435 0.94 -4.04 8.05
N PRO A 436 1.90 -4.09 7.10
CA PRO A 436 1.63 -4.49 5.74
C PRO A 436 1.68 -6.03 5.61
N TYR A 437 0.63 -6.63 5.08
CA TYR A 437 0.56 -8.08 4.87
C TYR A 437 -0.26 -8.45 3.64
N PHE A 438 -0.11 -9.69 3.21
CA PHE A 438 -0.98 -10.30 2.20
C PHE A 438 -1.83 -11.36 2.89
N ASP A 439 -3.14 -11.32 2.69
CA ASP A 439 -4.05 -12.34 3.24
C ASP A 439 -3.89 -13.69 2.51
N ILE A 440 -4.63 -14.71 2.94
CA ILE A 440 -4.62 -16.04 2.31
C ILE A 440 -5.06 -16.02 0.83
N LEU A 441 -5.73 -14.93 0.41
CA LEU A 441 -6.16 -14.68 -0.96
C LEU A 441 -5.18 -13.73 -1.68
N GLY A 442 -4.01 -13.49 -1.08
CA GLY A 442 -2.95 -12.56 -1.47
C GLY A 442 -3.38 -11.13 -1.77
N ASN A 443 -4.50 -10.66 -1.20
CA ASN A 443 -4.83 -9.25 -1.22
C ASN A 443 -3.90 -8.51 -0.26
N PHE A 444 -3.44 -7.34 -0.68
CA PHE A 444 -2.61 -6.50 0.16
C PHE A 444 -3.45 -5.73 1.16
N HIS A 445 -3.09 -5.84 2.43
CA HIS A 445 -3.64 -5.07 3.53
C HIS A 445 -2.54 -4.21 4.16
N LEU A 446 -2.93 -3.03 4.63
CA LEU A 446 -2.06 -2.12 5.37
C LEU A 446 -2.83 -1.52 6.54
N ASP A 447 -2.64 -2.13 7.71
CA ASP A 447 -3.21 -1.62 8.94
C ASP A 447 -2.28 -0.58 9.56
N VAL A 448 -2.82 0.61 9.83
CA VAL A 448 -2.10 1.71 10.48
C VAL A 448 -2.69 1.95 11.84
N TYR A 449 -1.84 1.97 12.87
CA TYR A 449 -2.26 2.27 14.22
C TYR A 449 -1.46 3.44 14.81
N GLU A 450 -2.18 4.38 15.41
CA GLU A 450 -1.62 5.54 16.08
C GLU A 450 -2.43 5.87 17.34
N SER A 451 -1.76 6.22 18.43
CA SER A 451 -2.39 6.70 19.67
C SER A 451 -3.51 5.81 20.24
N GLY A 452 -3.42 4.48 20.09
CA GLY A 452 -4.45 3.57 20.58
C GLY A 452 -5.65 3.38 19.64
N GLU A 453 -5.55 3.82 18.38
CA GLU A 453 -6.61 3.72 17.39
C GLU A 453 -6.11 3.14 16.07
N LYS A 454 -7.00 2.47 15.33
CA LYS A 454 -6.78 2.09 13.93
C LYS A 454 -7.20 3.24 13.04
N THR A 455 -6.33 3.65 12.12
CA THR A 455 -6.59 4.66 11.09
C THR A 455 -6.38 4.04 9.71
N SER A 456 -7.11 4.49 8.69
CA SER A 456 -6.77 4.16 7.31
C SER A 456 -5.47 4.84 6.84
N ILE A 457 -4.79 4.23 5.87
CA ILE A 457 -3.58 4.81 5.28
C ILE A 457 -3.89 6.12 4.55
N GLU A 458 -5.06 6.26 3.95
CA GLU A 458 -5.49 7.46 3.25
C GLU A 458 -5.63 8.64 4.21
N GLU A 459 -6.22 8.43 5.39
CA GLU A 459 -6.35 9.46 6.43
C GLU A 459 -4.99 9.82 7.04
N PHE A 460 -4.12 8.82 7.26
CA PHE A 460 -2.75 9.04 7.71
C PHE A 460 -1.97 9.90 6.72
N ILE A 461 -2.01 9.57 5.43
CA ILE A 461 -1.35 10.34 4.36
C ILE A 461 -1.93 11.75 4.27
N LYS A 462 -3.26 11.90 4.33
CA LYS A 462 -3.93 13.19 4.25
C LYS A 462 -3.51 14.14 5.37
N ARG A 463 -3.38 13.64 6.62
CA ARG A 463 -2.90 14.43 7.77
C ARG A 463 -1.40 14.79 7.67
N ASN A 464 -0.66 14.05 6.87
CA ASN A 464 0.80 14.12 6.78
C ASN A 464 1.33 14.40 5.36
N LYS A 465 0.54 15.01 4.48
CA LYS A 465 0.87 15.18 3.05
C LYS A 465 2.21 15.89 2.78
N ASP A 466 2.58 16.85 3.62
CA ASP A 466 3.81 17.65 3.50
C ASP A 466 4.90 17.20 4.49
N ALA A 467 4.76 15.98 5.03
CA ALA A 467 5.70 15.41 5.99
C ALA A 467 6.55 14.30 5.36
N PHE A 468 7.58 13.92 6.10
CA PHE A 468 8.33 12.70 5.85
C PHE A 468 8.10 11.72 7.01
N THR A 469 8.30 10.44 6.76
CA THR A 469 8.20 9.39 7.76
C THR A 469 9.47 8.55 7.71
N ALA A 470 10.26 8.60 8.78
CA ALA A 470 11.36 7.66 8.97
C ALA A 470 10.78 6.33 9.45
N LEU A 471 11.25 5.22 8.90
CA LEU A 471 10.74 3.87 9.20
C LEU A 471 11.84 3.02 9.80
N VAL A 472 11.47 2.20 10.79
CA VAL A 472 12.29 1.09 11.28
C VAL A 472 11.52 -0.22 11.11
N ARG A 473 12.25 -1.29 10.79
CA ARG A 473 11.70 -2.64 10.62
C ARG A 473 11.68 -3.39 11.95
N VAL A 474 10.60 -4.12 12.20
CA VAL A 474 10.42 -5.01 13.35
C VAL A 474 9.90 -6.35 12.85
N ARG A 475 10.63 -7.43 13.15
CA ARG A 475 10.17 -8.77 12.78
C ARG A 475 8.97 -9.15 13.64
N ALA A 476 7.86 -9.50 12.99
CA ALA A 476 6.64 -9.91 13.67
C ALA A 476 6.88 -11.13 14.56
N PRO A 477 6.19 -11.20 15.71
CA PRO A 477 6.27 -12.35 16.60
C PRO A 477 5.70 -13.59 15.92
N GLN A 478 6.10 -14.78 16.40
CA GLN A 478 5.41 -16.01 16.03
C GLN A 478 3.99 -16.00 16.58
N GLU A 479 3.06 -16.63 15.86
CA GLU A 479 1.68 -16.77 16.30
C GLU A 479 1.59 -17.38 17.70
N GLY A 480 0.72 -16.82 18.52
CA GLY A 480 0.53 -17.24 19.92
C GLY A 480 1.57 -16.73 20.91
N VAL A 481 2.67 -16.10 20.47
CA VAL A 481 3.66 -15.48 21.38
C VAL A 481 3.25 -14.05 21.75
N PHE A 482 2.59 -13.34 20.84
CA PHE A 482 2.23 -11.94 21.03
C PHE A 482 1.11 -11.75 22.06
N SER A 483 1.36 -10.95 23.08
CA SER A 483 0.35 -10.59 24.07
C SER A 483 0.59 -9.18 24.63
N PRO A 484 0.18 -8.14 23.89
CA PRO A 484 0.29 -6.76 24.32
C PRO A 484 -0.72 -6.41 25.44
#